data_AF-A0A968M988-F1
#
_entry.id   AF-A0A968M988-F1
#
_cell.length_a   1.000
_cell.length_b   1.000
_cell.length_c   1.000
_cell.angle_alpha   90.00
_cell.angle_beta   90.00
_cell.angle_gamma   90.00
#
_symmetry.space_group_name_H-M   'P 1'
#
loop_
_entity.id
_entity.type
_entity.pdbx_description
1 polymer ?
#
loop_
_entity_poly.entity_id
_entity_poly.type
_entity_poly.pdbx_seq_one_letter_code
_entity_poly.pdbx_strand_id
1 'polypeptide(L)'
;MPAECRYFNETGHSLCQPFLGYWERNGGLLRFGYPITEPFVETISTWEGVVQYFERRRMELHAEQPGLPVLLGLLGNEVLNRPTPITPGVPGVPGAAVPECVAEFFATGTAEDQVFREAYQQLPFRETLGCPTTYVNDVPAATQMMERGAMVWIDLSSRGSQVPFTLAGRLIYTIYPGPAYQRYPDTWVAGIDPMRPNIKPPRDGLYPPWGGFGKLWMNDSTVRDRLGWAVESRADEDTADVVIFDNVYNDLGNLGMLIQINDTDTIYAFGRLDQPQEVATVYDNRR
;
A
#
# COMPACT_ATOMS: atom_id res chain seq x y z
N MET A 1 18.77 -34.42 0.45
CA MET A 1 17.70 -35.03 1.26
C MET A 1 16.41 -34.85 0.49
N PRO A 2 15.46 -35.81 0.47
CA PRO A 2 14.19 -35.58 -0.22
C PRO A 2 13.53 -34.34 0.38
N ALA A 3 13.00 -33.46 -0.47
CA ALA A 3 12.29 -32.27 -0.02
C ALA A 3 11.14 -32.73 0.88
N GLU A 4 11.13 -32.28 2.14
CA GLU A 4 9.99 -32.56 3.02
C GLU A 4 8.76 -31.89 2.44
N CYS A 5 7.74 -32.69 2.13
CA CYS A 5 6.52 -32.25 1.45
C CYS A 5 5.29 -32.61 2.27
N ARG A 6 4.32 -31.69 2.31
CA ARG A 6 2.98 -31.91 2.87
C ARG A 6 1.95 -31.83 1.74
N TYR A 7 1.14 -32.88 1.60
CA TYR A 7 0.01 -32.89 0.68
C TYR A 7 -1.26 -32.34 1.36
N PHE A 8 -2.01 -31.50 0.64
CA PHE A 8 -3.27 -30.93 1.10
C PHE A 8 -4.43 -31.49 0.27
N ASN A 9 -5.33 -32.23 0.93
CA ASN A 9 -6.49 -32.85 0.27
C ASN A 9 -7.50 -31.80 -0.22
N GLU A 10 -7.52 -30.64 0.42
CA GLU A 10 -8.47 -29.55 0.18
C GLU A 10 -8.33 -28.95 -1.23
N THR A 11 -7.10 -28.85 -1.73
CA THR A 11 -6.79 -28.29 -3.05
C THR A 11 -6.13 -29.29 -3.98
N GLY A 12 -5.68 -30.43 -3.46
CA GLY A 12 -4.99 -31.46 -4.24
C GLY A 12 -3.54 -31.12 -4.59
N HIS A 13 -2.93 -30.19 -3.84
CA HIS A 13 -1.58 -29.71 -4.10
C HIS A 13 -0.62 -30.01 -2.94
N SER A 14 0.67 -30.12 -3.26
CA SER A 14 1.74 -30.33 -2.29
C SER A 14 2.49 -29.05 -1.99
N LEU A 15 2.92 -28.91 -0.74
CA LEU A 15 3.84 -27.86 -0.31
C LEU A 15 5.12 -28.50 0.19
N CYS A 16 6.23 -28.22 -0.50
CA CYS A 16 7.54 -28.76 -0.18
C CYS A 16 8.49 -27.68 0.34
N GLN A 17 9.60 -28.08 0.97
CA GLN A 17 10.69 -27.14 1.28
C GLN A 17 11.24 -26.49 -0.01
N PRO A 18 11.64 -25.21 0.01
CA PRO A 18 11.72 -24.33 1.20
C PRO A 18 10.41 -23.63 1.57
N PHE A 19 9.39 -23.64 0.69
CA PHE A 19 8.13 -22.94 0.92
C PHE A 19 7.37 -23.47 2.13
N LEU A 20 7.40 -24.78 2.39
CA LEU A 20 6.79 -25.38 3.58
C LEU A 20 7.32 -24.75 4.87
N GLY A 21 8.65 -24.66 5.02
CA GLY A 21 9.24 -24.07 6.22
C GLY A 21 8.90 -22.59 6.39
N TYR A 22 8.83 -21.84 5.28
CA TYR A 22 8.41 -20.43 5.34
C TYR A 22 6.94 -20.31 5.74
N TRP A 23 6.05 -21.09 5.12
CA TRP A 23 4.62 -21.10 5.40
C TRP A 23 4.35 -21.40 6.87
N GLU A 24 5.00 -22.43 7.44
CA GLU A 24 4.81 -22.82 8.84
C GLU A 24 5.29 -21.75 9.83
N ARG A 25 6.45 -21.13 9.58
CA ARG A 25 7.01 -20.12 10.48
C ARG A 25 6.28 -18.78 10.43
N ASN A 26 5.61 -18.47 9.32
CA ASN A 26 5.09 -17.13 9.06
C ASN A 26 3.56 -17.00 9.14
N GLY A 27 2.85 -17.94 9.76
CA GLY A 27 1.41 -17.84 10.02
C GLY A 27 0.53 -18.83 9.23
N GLY A 28 1.15 -19.69 8.43
CA GLY A 28 0.54 -20.86 7.82
C GLY A 28 -0.78 -20.60 7.11
N LEU A 29 -1.76 -21.47 7.39
CA LEU A 29 -3.04 -21.47 6.72
C LEU A 29 -3.77 -20.13 6.84
N LEU A 30 -3.73 -19.50 8.01
CA LEU A 30 -4.43 -18.24 8.26
C LEU A 30 -3.89 -17.10 7.38
N ARG A 31 -2.56 -17.05 7.17
CA ARG A 31 -1.92 -15.97 6.39
C ARG A 31 -1.86 -16.25 4.90
N PHE A 32 -1.55 -17.48 4.50
CA PHE A 32 -1.25 -17.80 3.10
C PHE A 32 -2.36 -18.60 2.41
N GLY A 33 -3.13 -19.37 3.17
CA GLY A 33 -4.06 -20.35 2.62
C GLY A 33 -3.39 -21.64 2.17
N TYR A 34 -4.18 -22.50 1.54
CA TYR A 34 -3.70 -23.73 0.93
C TYR A 34 -2.90 -23.44 -0.34
N PRO A 35 -1.92 -24.29 -0.71
CA PRO A 35 -1.29 -24.20 -2.03
C PRO A 35 -2.34 -24.50 -3.11
N ILE A 36 -2.33 -23.74 -4.20
CA ILE A 36 -3.24 -23.94 -5.36
C ILE A 36 -2.47 -24.32 -6.64
N THR A 37 -1.16 -24.48 -6.52
CA THR A 37 -0.25 -24.90 -7.59
C THR A 37 0.86 -25.75 -6.99
N GLU A 38 1.55 -26.53 -7.81
CA GLU A 38 2.90 -27.04 -7.49
C GLU A 38 3.93 -25.93 -7.73
N PRO A 39 5.14 -25.97 -7.14
CA PRO A 39 6.16 -24.97 -7.43
C PRO A 39 6.65 -25.06 -8.89
N PHE A 40 6.77 -23.93 -9.58
CA PHE A 40 7.26 -23.84 -10.96
C PHE A 40 8.08 -22.56 -11.18
N VAL A 41 8.87 -22.51 -12.27
CA VAL A 41 9.64 -21.32 -12.63
C VAL A 41 8.73 -20.34 -13.38
N GLU A 42 8.73 -19.08 -12.96
CA GLU A 42 7.99 -18.00 -13.59
C GLU A 42 8.87 -16.76 -13.76
N THR A 43 8.65 -16.01 -14.85
CA THR A 43 9.26 -14.71 -15.09
C THR A 43 8.28 -13.61 -14.70
N ILE A 44 8.64 -12.78 -13.71
CA ILE A 44 7.84 -11.66 -13.22
C ILE A 44 8.64 -10.37 -13.43
N SER A 45 8.16 -9.53 -14.35
CA SER A 45 8.89 -8.33 -14.82
C SER A 45 10.27 -8.69 -15.39
N THR A 46 11.35 -8.35 -14.71
CA THR A 46 12.74 -8.63 -15.10
C THR A 46 13.39 -9.76 -14.29
N TRP A 47 12.67 -10.32 -13.31
CA TRP A 47 13.15 -11.39 -12.46
C TRP A 47 12.56 -12.75 -12.90
N GLU A 48 13.35 -13.80 -12.82
CA GLU A 48 12.94 -15.19 -13.06
C GLU A 48 13.31 -16.03 -11.84
N GLY A 49 12.36 -16.79 -11.32
CA GLY A 49 12.62 -17.67 -10.18
C GLY A 49 11.52 -18.68 -9.95
N VAL A 50 11.74 -19.54 -8.94
CA VAL A 50 10.75 -20.56 -8.57
C VAL A 50 9.68 -19.90 -7.71
N VAL A 51 8.42 -20.09 -8.09
CA VAL A 51 7.27 -19.54 -7.38
C VAL A 51 6.28 -20.64 -7.03
N GLN A 52 5.45 -20.39 -6.02
CA GLN A 52 4.26 -21.18 -5.74
C GLN A 52 3.11 -20.28 -5.32
N TYR A 53 1.94 -20.50 -5.92
CA TYR A 53 0.72 -19.78 -5.59
C TYR A 53 -0.07 -20.50 -4.50
N PHE A 54 -0.60 -19.70 -3.58
CA PHE A 54 -1.51 -20.07 -2.51
C PHE A 54 -2.80 -19.26 -2.65
N GLU A 55 -3.85 -19.67 -1.94
CA GLU A 55 -5.16 -19.00 -2.00
C GLU A 55 -5.09 -17.48 -1.71
N ARG A 56 -4.12 -17.01 -0.92
CA ARG A 56 -4.04 -15.60 -0.47
C ARG A 56 -2.77 -14.87 -0.90
N ARG A 57 -1.73 -15.58 -1.31
CA ARG A 57 -0.38 -15.03 -1.58
C ARG A 57 0.37 -15.89 -2.61
N ARG A 58 1.38 -15.30 -3.26
CA ARG A 58 2.44 -16.02 -3.97
C ARG A 58 3.68 -16.02 -3.09
N MET A 59 4.41 -17.13 -3.07
CA MET A 59 5.77 -17.17 -2.53
C MET A 59 6.78 -17.30 -3.66
N GLU A 60 7.91 -16.61 -3.52
CA GLU A 60 8.97 -16.50 -4.50
C GLU A 60 10.28 -16.96 -3.85
N LEU A 61 10.99 -17.89 -4.48
CA LEU A 61 12.30 -18.35 -4.02
C LEU A 61 13.38 -17.58 -4.77
N HIS A 62 14.07 -16.70 -4.04
CA HIS A 62 15.14 -15.86 -4.59
C HIS A 62 16.48 -16.58 -4.49
N ALA A 63 16.73 -17.49 -5.42
CA ALA A 63 17.94 -18.30 -5.44
C ALA A 63 19.22 -17.47 -5.72
N GLU A 64 19.05 -16.27 -6.27
CA GLU A 64 20.11 -15.29 -6.51
C GLU A 64 20.62 -14.60 -5.25
N GLN A 65 19.89 -14.69 -4.13
CA GLN A 65 20.25 -14.05 -2.87
C GLN A 65 20.91 -15.05 -1.89
N PRO A 66 21.89 -14.61 -1.07
CA PRO A 66 22.49 -15.44 -0.04
C PRO A 66 21.43 -16.01 0.93
N GLY A 67 21.49 -17.32 1.18
CA GLY A 67 20.54 -18.00 2.07
C GLY A 67 19.24 -18.46 1.40
N LEU A 68 19.07 -18.22 0.10
CA LEU A 68 17.91 -18.66 -0.70
C LEU A 68 16.57 -18.27 -0.05
N PRO A 69 16.36 -16.98 0.26
CA PRO A 69 15.18 -16.55 0.98
C PRO A 69 13.90 -16.82 0.18
N VAL A 70 12.86 -17.24 0.91
CA VAL A 70 11.48 -17.24 0.42
C VAL A 70 10.90 -15.88 0.74
N LEU A 71 10.46 -15.14 -0.28
CA LEU A 71 9.78 -13.86 -0.17
C LEU A 71 8.32 -13.99 -0.62
N LEU A 72 7.52 -12.96 -0.34
CA LEU A 72 6.13 -12.90 -0.79
C LEU A 72 6.04 -12.10 -2.08
N GLY A 73 5.40 -12.69 -3.07
CA GLY A 73 5.18 -12.06 -4.35
C GLY A 73 4.22 -10.88 -4.23
N LEU A 74 4.57 -9.82 -4.96
CA LEU A 74 3.84 -8.56 -5.05
C LEU A 74 2.56 -8.72 -5.87
N LEU A 75 1.61 -9.55 -5.42
CA LEU A 75 0.32 -9.76 -6.11
C LEU A 75 -0.49 -8.45 -6.28
N GLY A 76 -0.14 -7.39 -5.55
CA GLY A 76 -0.65 -6.03 -5.79
C GLY A 76 -0.19 -5.43 -7.13
N ASN A 77 1.02 -5.76 -7.62
CA ASN A 77 1.56 -5.26 -8.88
C ASN A 77 1.00 -5.98 -10.13
N GLU A 78 0.50 -7.21 -9.99
CA GLU A 78 -0.02 -7.98 -11.13
C GLU A 78 -1.46 -7.61 -11.51
N VAL A 79 -2.22 -7.03 -10.59
CA VAL A 79 -3.50 -6.39 -10.92
C VAL A 79 -3.28 -5.06 -11.64
N LEU A 80 -2.13 -4.40 -11.44
CA LEU A 80 -1.79 -3.09 -12.02
C LEU A 80 -1.25 -3.17 -13.45
N ASN A 81 -0.74 -4.33 -13.89
CA ASN A 81 -0.01 -4.44 -15.16
C ASN A 81 -0.85 -4.99 -16.32
N ARG A 82 -1.98 -4.34 -16.63
CA ARG A 82 -2.59 -4.41 -17.97
C ARG A 82 -2.13 -3.19 -18.76
N PRO A 83 -1.46 -3.35 -19.92
CA PRO A 83 -1.05 -2.21 -20.72
C PRO A 83 -2.29 -1.47 -21.21
N THR A 84 -2.52 -0.27 -20.67
CA THR A 84 -3.44 0.71 -21.25
C THR A 84 -2.82 1.24 -22.55
N PRO A 85 -3.58 1.36 -23.64
CA PRO A 85 -3.10 2.00 -24.86
C PRO A 85 -2.71 3.45 -24.56
N ILE A 86 -1.41 3.74 -24.63
CA ILE A 86 -0.88 5.10 -24.63
C ILE A 86 -1.47 5.88 -25.80
N THR A 87 -2.21 6.95 -25.51
CA THR A 87 -2.56 7.96 -26.50
C THR A 87 -1.31 8.80 -26.77
N PRO A 88 -0.83 8.96 -28.02
CA PRO A 88 0.35 9.78 -28.29
C PRO A 88 -0.01 11.26 -28.17
N GLY A 89 0.67 12.00 -27.29
CA GLY A 89 0.47 13.45 -27.28
C GLY A 89 1.16 14.29 -26.21
N VAL A 90 2.45 14.09 -25.92
CA VAL A 90 3.44 15.19 -25.70
C VAL A 90 4.84 14.62 -26.02
N PRO A 91 5.68 15.26 -26.86
CA PRO A 91 7.09 14.90 -26.99
C PRO A 91 7.81 15.16 -25.66
N GLY A 92 8.19 14.09 -24.96
CA GLY A 92 9.00 14.16 -23.76
C GLY A 92 10.39 14.72 -24.05
N VAL A 93 10.89 15.54 -23.12
CA VAL A 93 12.31 15.87 -23.04
C VAL A 93 13.05 14.60 -22.59
N PRO A 94 14.02 14.07 -23.35
CA PRO A 94 14.75 12.88 -22.97
C PRO A 94 15.67 13.18 -21.77
N GLY A 95 15.47 12.46 -20.66
CA GLY A 95 16.38 12.47 -19.51
C GLY A 95 16.04 13.45 -18.39
N ALA A 96 14.76 13.58 -18.01
CA ALA A 96 14.35 14.42 -16.89
C ALA A 96 15.05 13.97 -15.60
N ALA A 97 16.07 14.72 -15.20
CA ALA A 97 16.57 14.72 -13.84
C ALA A 97 15.37 14.85 -12.87
N VAL A 98 15.45 14.21 -11.71
CA VAL A 98 14.59 14.53 -10.57
C VAL A 98 14.47 16.06 -10.52
N PRO A 99 13.24 16.65 -10.51
CA PRO A 99 13.10 18.10 -10.48
C PRO A 99 14.03 18.68 -9.41
N GLU A 100 14.76 19.75 -9.71
CA GLU A 100 15.80 20.28 -8.82
C GLU A 100 15.27 20.50 -7.40
N CYS A 101 14.03 20.96 -7.27
CA CYS A 101 13.33 21.09 -5.98
C CYS A 101 13.22 19.77 -5.18
N VAL A 102 13.01 18.63 -5.82
CA VAL A 102 12.97 17.31 -5.16
C VAL A 102 14.38 16.92 -4.72
N ALA A 103 15.39 17.18 -5.55
CA ALA A 103 16.78 16.91 -5.19
C ALA A 103 17.26 17.79 -4.02
N GLU A 104 16.89 19.07 -4.01
CA GLU A 104 17.19 20.04 -2.95
C GLU A 104 16.48 19.69 -1.64
N PHE A 105 15.21 19.31 -1.69
CA PHE A 105 14.44 18.98 -0.49
C PHE A 105 15.00 17.77 0.24
N PHE A 106 15.45 16.75 -0.51
CA PHE A 106 16.07 15.53 0.04
C PHE A 106 17.61 15.59 0.05
N ALA A 107 18.20 16.80 0.00
CA ALA A 107 19.65 16.97 -0.12
C ALA A 107 20.42 16.68 1.19
N THR A 108 19.74 16.56 2.33
CA THR A 108 20.44 16.38 3.62
C THR A 108 21.12 15.01 3.71
N GLY A 109 20.66 14.04 2.90
CA GLY A 109 21.32 12.75 2.73
C GLY A 109 21.13 11.80 3.90
N THR A 110 20.13 12.04 4.75
CA THR A 110 19.68 11.10 5.77
C THR A 110 19.11 9.84 5.13
N ALA A 111 18.98 8.76 5.91
CA ALA A 111 18.38 7.53 5.41
C ALA A 111 16.90 7.77 5.02
N GLU A 112 16.18 8.55 5.81
CA GLU A 112 14.79 8.93 5.58
C GLU A 112 14.63 9.73 4.27
N ASP A 113 15.53 10.69 4.00
CA ASP A 113 15.54 11.45 2.74
C ASP A 113 15.76 10.54 1.52
N GLN A 114 16.62 9.53 1.66
CA GLN A 114 16.89 8.57 0.58
C GLN A 114 15.67 7.72 0.27
N VAL A 115 14.93 7.29 1.30
CA VAL A 115 13.70 6.49 1.16
C VAL A 115 12.66 7.23 0.31
N PHE A 116 12.32 8.46 0.66
CA PHE A 116 11.33 9.23 -0.09
C PHE A 116 11.82 9.60 -1.50
N ARG A 117 13.10 9.90 -1.66
CA ARG A 117 13.68 10.20 -2.98
C ARG A 117 13.64 9.00 -3.92
N GLU A 118 13.96 7.81 -3.43
CA GLU A 118 13.89 6.57 -4.20
C GLU A 118 12.44 6.19 -4.52
N ALA A 119 11.54 6.34 -3.55
CA ALA A 119 10.11 6.11 -3.77
C ALA A 119 9.55 7.03 -4.85
N TYR A 120 9.85 8.33 -4.79
CA TYR A 120 9.44 9.30 -5.80
C TYR A 120 9.89 8.92 -7.22
N GLN A 121 11.11 8.39 -7.36
CA GLN A 121 11.63 7.97 -8.67
C GLN A 121 10.84 6.80 -9.27
N GLN A 122 10.20 5.98 -8.46
CA GLN A 122 9.44 4.81 -8.91
C GLN A 122 7.99 5.14 -9.29
N LEU A 123 7.51 6.36 -9.02
CA LEU A 123 6.09 6.68 -9.22
C LEU A 123 5.77 6.93 -10.71
N PRO A 124 4.71 6.30 -11.25
CA PRO A 124 4.30 6.49 -12.64
C PRO A 124 3.78 7.92 -12.92
N PHE A 125 3.30 8.63 -11.88
CA PHE A 125 2.76 9.99 -11.95
C PHE A 125 3.64 11.03 -11.26
N ARG A 126 4.95 10.75 -11.08
CA ARG A 126 5.88 11.67 -10.40
C ARG A 126 5.91 13.07 -11.01
N GLU A 127 5.75 13.17 -12.33
CA GLU A 127 5.77 14.44 -13.08
C GLU A 127 4.58 15.34 -12.75
N THR A 128 3.47 14.76 -12.28
CA THR A 128 2.27 15.51 -11.91
C THR A 128 2.22 15.86 -10.42
N LEU A 129 3.02 15.22 -9.56
CA LEU A 129 3.02 15.50 -8.11
C LEU A 129 3.46 16.93 -7.79
N GLY A 130 4.42 17.48 -8.54
CA GLY A 130 5.05 18.77 -8.25
C GLY A 130 6.28 18.64 -7.34
N CYS A 131 6.58 19.71 -6.62
CA CYS A 131 7.71 19.81 -5.71
C CYS A 131 7.31 19.49 -4.26
N PRO A 132 8.15 18.80 -3.49
CA PRO A 132 7.93 18.62 -2.06
C PRO A 132 8.04 19.97 -1.34
N THR A 133 7.12 20.24 -0.42
CA THR A 133 7.04 21.52 0.31
C THR A 133 7.07 21.34 1.80
N THR A 134 6.65 20.18 2.31
CA THR A 134 6.52 19.93 3.74
C THR A 134 6.85 18.50 4.05
N TYR A 135 7.61 18.30 5.12
CA TYR A 135 7.89 17.02 5.73
C TYR A 135 7.37 17.02 7.17
N VAL A 136 6.59 16.01 7.53
CA VAL A 136 6.17 15.78 8.91
C VAL A 136 6.41 14.33 9.26
N ASN A 137 7.13 14.08 10.35
CA ASN A 137 7.48 12.75 10.80
C ASN A 137 6.66 12.34 12.03
N ASP A 138 6.52 11.04 12.22
CA ASP A 138 5.93 10.42 13.41
C ASP A 138 4.51 10.92 13.71
N VAL A 139 3.68 11.07 12.67
CA VAL A 139 2.24 11.35 12.84
C VAL A 139 1.50 10.07 13.17
N PRO A 140 0.47 10.11 14.05
CA PRO A 140 -0.37 8.94 14.26
C PRO A 140 -0.97 8.45 12.94
N ALA A 141 -0.90 7.14 12.71
CA ALA A 141 -1.39 6.51 11.50
C ALA A 141 -2.09 5.18 11.81
N ALA A 142 -2.90 4.71 10.87
CA ALA A 142 -3.42 3.36 10.91
C ALA A 142 -3.71 2.86 9.50
N THR A 143 -3.53 1.57 9.27
CA THR A 143 -3.93 0.94 8.01
C THR A 143 -4.96 -0.15 8.28
N GLN A 144 -5.97 -0.24 7.42
CA GLN A 144 -6.89 -1.37 7.42
C GLN A 144 -7.01 -2.03 6.05
N MET A 145 -6.65 -3.31 5.98
CA MET A 145 -6.76 -4.13 4.77
C MET A 145 -8.22 -4.55 4.52
N MET A 146 -8.63 -4.42 3.26
CA MET A 146 -9.99 -4.69 2.79
C MET A 146 -9.98 -5.79 1.73
N GLU A 147 -11.14 -6.40 1.44
CA GLU A 147 -11.25 -7.45 0.42
C GLU A 147 -10.75 -7.02 -0.96
N ARG A 148 -10.89 -5.72 -1.28
CA ARG A 148 -10.55 -5.15 -2.59
C ARG A 148 -9.72 -3.88 -2.48
N GLY A 149 -8.92 -3.71 -1.43
CA GLY A 149 -8.10 -2.52 -1.28
C GLY A 149 -7.65 -2.29 0.16
N ALA A 150 -7.43 -1.03 0.51
CA ALA A 150 -7.05 -0.64 1.86
C ALA A 150 -7.66 0.70 2.23
N MET A 151 -7.72 0.97 3.53
CA MET A 151 -7.90 2.32 4.05
C MET A 151 -6.67 2.71 4.87
N VAL A 152 -6.17 3.92 4.66
CA VAL A 152 -5.05 4.50 5.41
C VAL A 152 -5.56 5.73 6.13
N TRP A 153 -5.34 5.80 7.43
CA TRP A 153 -5.67 6.95 8.26
C TRP A 153 -4.40 7.63 8.73
N ILE A 154 -4.42 8.96 8.76
CA ILE A 154 -3.35 9.79 9.34
C ILE A 154 -3.97 10.94 10.15
N ASP A 155 -3.28 11.34 11.22
CA ASP A 155 -3.64 12.52 12.01
C ASP A 155 -2.58 13.62 11.91
N LEU A 156 -2.94 14.65 11.14
CA LEU A 156 -2.12 15.85 10.99
C LEU A 156 -2.59 17.01 11.88
N SER A 157 -3.60 16.80 12.75
CA SER A 157 -4.18 17.85 13.57
C SER A 157 -3.18 18.47 14.56
N SER A 158 -2.20 17.70 15.01
CA SER A 158 -1.14 18.14 15.93
C SER A 158 -0.07 19.00 15.25
N ARG A 159 -0.01 19.04 13.91
CA ARG A 159 1.04 19.73 13.15
C ARG A 159 0.76 21.22 12.95
N GLY A 160 -0.46 21.68 13.27
CA GLY A 160 -0.81 23.10 13.28
C GLY A 160 -0.47 23.79 11.96
N SER A 161 0.29 24.89 12.03
CA SER A 161 0.70 25.69 10.86
C SER A 161 1.80 25.05 10.00
N GLN A 162 2.32 23.87 10.36
CA GLN A 162 3.31 23.16 9.54
C GLN A 162 2.69 22.58 8.26
N VAL A 163 1.41 22.24 8.29
CA VAL A 163 0.69 21.65 7.15
C VAL A 163 -0.33 22.66 6.59
N PRO A 164 -0.66 22.61 5.29
CA PRO A 164 -1.76 23.36 4.73
C PRO A 164 -3.07 23.14 5.49
N PHE A 165 -3.87 24.19 5.65
CA PHE A 165 -5.13 24.11 6.39
C PHE A 165 -6.12 23.08 5.82
N THR A 166 -6.00 22.74 4.53
CA THR A 166 -6.80 21.72 3.84
C THR A 166 -6.46 20.30 4.27
N LEU A 167 -5.29 20.10 4.90
CA LEU A 167 -4.80 18.85 5.45
C LEU A 167 -4.79 18.84 6.98
N ALA A 168 -5.04 19.98 7.63
CA ALA A 168 -5.01 20.13 9.08
C ALA A 168 -6.19 19.40 9.74
N GLY A 169 -6.00 18.11 10.01
CA GLY A 169 -7.02 17.25 10.62
C GLY A 169 -6.69 15.77 10.51
N ARG A 170 -7.70 14.96 10.79
CA ARG A 170 -7.67 13.50 10.65
C ARG A 170 -8.24 13.12 9.29
N LEU A 171 -7.49 12.36 8.50
CA LEU A 171 -7.81 12.04 7.12
C LEU A 171 -7.84 10.53 6.93
N ILE A 172 -8.79 10.06 6.11
CA ILE A 172 -8.89 8.68 5.64
C ILE A 172 -8.69 8.68 4.13
N TYR A 173 -7.73 7.91 3.66
CA TYR A 173 -7.49 7.60 2.26
C TYR A 173 -8.04 6.21 1.97
N THR A 174 -8.96 6.11 1.02
CA THR A 174 -9.48 4.84 0.50
C THR A 174 -8.71 4.51 -0.76
N ILE A 175 -8.15 3.30 -0.83
CA ILE A 175 -7.37 2.81 -1.98
C ILE A 175 -8.20 1.71 -2.62
N TYR A 176 -8.70 1.99 -3.83
CA TYR A 176 -9.57 1.06 -4.57
C TYR A 176 -8.76 0.15 -5.48
N PRO A 177 -9.38 -0.89 -6.09
CA PRO A 177 -8.76 -1.60 -7.20
C PRO A 177 -8.48 -0.62 -8.36
N GLY A 178 -7.26 -0.67 -8.90
CA GLY A 178 -6.75 0.27 -9.90
C GLY A 178 -6.05 1.49 -9.29
N PRO A 179 -5.50 2.41 -10.10
CA PRO A 179 -4.83 3.62 -9.60
C PRO A 179 -5.90 4.66 -9.23
N ALA A 180 -6.76 4.34 -8.27
CA ALA A 180 -7.82 5.23 -7.82
C ALA A 180 -7.85 5.26 -6.29
N TYR A 181 -7.68 6.45 -5.72
CA TYR A 181 -7.95 6.70 -4.31
C TYR A 181 -9.01 7.78 -4.12
N GLN A 182 -9.61 7.84 -2.94
CA GLN A 182 -10.38 9.00 -2.50
C GLN A 182 -9.99 9.39 -1.08
N ARG A 183 -10.02 10.69 -0.79
CA ARG A 183 -9.71 11.25 0.52
C ARG A 183 -10.97 11.74 1.22
N TYR A 184 -11.10 11.40 2.49
CA TYR A 184 -12.22 11.76 3.35
C TYR A 184 -11.72 12.34 4.67
N PRO A 185 -12.44 13.28 5.29
CA PRO A 185 -12.20 13.64 6.68
C PRO A 185 -12.68 12.52 7.61
N ASP A 186 -11.94 12.25 8.68
CA ASP A 186 -12.39 11.36 9.75
C ASP A 186 -13.35 12.08 10.69
N THR A 187 -14.62 11.70 10.59
CA THR A 187 -15.72 12.26 11.39
C THR A 187 -16.03 11.44 12.64
N TRP A 188 -15.28 10.38 12.93
CA TRP A 188 -15.52 9.51 14.08
C TRP A 188 -15.10 10.17 15.40
N VAL A 189 -15.96 10.00 16.41
CA VAL A 189 -15.81 10.57 17.74
C VAL A 189 -15.83 9.47 18.78
N ALA A 190 -14.71 9.33 19.50
CA ALA A 190 -14.55 8.33 20.55
C ALA A 190 -15.62 8.47 21.64
N GLY A 191 -16.22 7.35 22.03
CA GLY A 191 -17.26 7.30 23.06
C GLY A 191 -18.66 7.74 22.59
N ILE A 192 -18.79 8.33 21.40
CA ILE A 192 -20.08 8.68 20.79
C ILE A 192 -20.41 7.69 19.67
N ASP A 193 -19.50 7.54 18.71
CA ASP A 193 -19.67 6.62 17.59
C ASP A 193 -19.25 5.21 17.99
N PRO A 194 -19.90 4.17 17.45
CA PRO A 194 -19.52 2.80 17.74
C PRO A 194 -18.12 2.51 17.20
N MET A 195 -17.35 1.71 17.94
CA MET A 195 -16.01 1.28 17.50
C MET A 195 -16.07 0.33 16.30
N ARG A 196 -17.18 -0.41 16.16
CA ARG A 196 -17.48 -1.21 14.99
C ARG A 196 -18.95 -1.10 14.65
N PRO A 197 -19.29 -1.03 13.35
CA PRO A 197 -20.65 -1.27 12.89
C PRO A 197 -21.24 -2.58 13.44
N ASN A 198 -22.47 -2.54 13.96
CA ASN A 198 -23.16 -3.73 14.43
C ASN A 198 -23.83 -4.47 13.27
N ILE A 199 -23.00 -5.07 12.41
CA ILE A 199 -23.41 -5.81 11.22
C ILE A 199 -22.61 -7.12 11.15
N LYS A 200 -23.31 -8.22 10.86
CA LYS A 200 -22.69 -9.53 10.73
C LYS A 200 -22.07 -9.69 9.33
N PRO A 201 -20.80 -10.10 9.22
CA PRO A 201 -20.15 -10.37 7.94
C PRO A 201 -20.80 -11.57 7.22
N PRO A 202 -20.72 -11.62 5.88
CA PRO A 202 -21.35 -12.67 5.08
C PRO A 202 -20.64 -14.03 5.21
N ARG A 203 -19.36 -14.05 5.60
CA ARG A 203 -18.56 -15.25 5.81
C ARG A 203 -17.50 -15.00 6.90
N ASP A 204 -16.98 -16.09 7.46
CA ASP A 204 -15.91 -16.05 8.45
C ASP A 204 -14.62 -15.47 7.85
N GLY A 205 -13.81 -14.82 8.70
CA GLY A 205 -12.58 -14.14 8.29
C GLY A 205 -12.79 -12.74 7.69
N LEU A 206 -14.04 -12.25 7.66
CA LEU A 206 -14.36 -10.86 7.33
C LEU A 206 -14.85 -10.11 8.57
N TYR A 207 -14.58 -8.82 8.61
CA TYR A 207 -14.86 -7.99 9.77
C TYR A 207 -15.45 -6.64 9.35
N PRO A 208 -16.37 -6.08 10.15
CA PRO A 208 -16.74 -4.68 10.00
C PRO A 208 -15.50 -3.81 10.31
N PRO A 209 -15.21 -2.76 9.51
CA PRO A 209 -14.04 -1.91 9.72
C PRO A 209 -14.06 -1.19 11.07
N TRP A 210 -12.88 -0.85 11.58
CA TRP A 210 -12.68 -0.33 12.93
C TRP A 210 -12.73 1.21 12.97
N GLY A 211 -13.34 1.79 14.01
CA GLY A 211 -13.33 3.23 14.30
C GLY A 211 -13.80 4.10 13.13
N GLY A 212 -12.96 5.08 12.76
CA GLY A 212 -13.20 6.01 11.64
C GLY A 212 -13.47 5.32 10.31
N PHE A 213 -12.74 4.25 10.01
CA PHE A 213 -12.99 3.43 8.82
C PHE A 213 -14.39 2.84 8.82
N GLY A 214 -14.84 2.32 9.97
CA GLY A 214 -16.18 1.75 10.13
C GLY A 214 -17.29 2.77 9.91
N LYS A 215 -17.12 3.99 10.44
CA LYS A 215 -18.09 5.08 10.24
C LYS A 215 -18.17 5.52 8.78
N LEU A 216 -17.02 5.72 8.12
CA LEU A 216 -16.98 6.05 6.69
C LEU A 216 -17.65 4.96 5.85
N TRP A 217 -17.24 3.71 6.05
CA TRP A 217 -17.74 2.55 5.32
C TRP A 217 -19.26 2.32 5.49
N MET A 218 -19.83 2.64 6.66
CA MET A 218 -21.27 2.57 6.86
C MET A 218 -22.03 3.66 6.12
N ASN A 219 -21.48 4.89 6.13
CA ASN A 219 -22.16 6.08 5.62
C ASN A 219 -21.99 6.30 4.12
N ASP A 220 -20.95 5.72 3.51
CA ASP A 220 -20.72 5.80 2.07
C ASP A 220 -20.81 4.39 1.44
N SER A 221 -21.92 4.13 0.75
CA SER A 221 -22.12 2.86 0.04
C SER A 221 -21.12 2.63 -1.08
N THR A 222 -20.60 3.69 -1.71
CA THR A 222 -19.59 3.58 -2.77
C THR A 222 -18.29 3.03 -2.20
N VAL A 223 -17.86 3.56 -1.05
CA VAL A 223 -16.69 3.05 -0.32
C VAL A 223 -16.89 1.58 0.02
N ARG A 224 -18.04 1.23 0.59
CA ARG A 224 -18.37 -0.15 0.97
C ARG A 224 -18.42 -1.11 -0.21
N ASP A 225 -19.10 -0.75 -1.28
CA ASP A 225 -19.29 -1.62 -2.43
C ASP A 225 -17.98 -1.81 -3.20
N ARG A 226 -17.13 -0.79 -3.27
CA ARG A 226 -15.82 -0.89 -3.93
C ARG A 226 -14.79 -1.66 -3.11
N LEU A 227 -14.66 -1.38 -1.82
CA LEU A 227 -13.63 -2.00 -0.96
C LEU A 227 -14.03 -3.37 -0.41
N GLY A 228 -15.32 -3.62 -0.19
CA GLY A 228 -15.79 -4.81 0.50
C GLY A 228 -15.56 -4.75 2.01
N TRP A 229 -15.45 -5.90 2.66
CA TRP A 229 -15.24 -6.00 4.10
C TRP A 229 -13.77 -5.86 4.50
N ALA A 230 -13.48 -5.58 5.78
CA ALA A 230 -12.12 -5.71 6.28
C ALA A 230 -11.74 -7.20 6.34
N VAL A 231 -10.51 -7.53 5.96
CA VAL A 231 -9.99 -8.92 5.99
C VAL A 231 -9.23 -9.24 7.27
N GLU A 232 -9.09 -8.22 8.12
CA GLU A 232 -8.43 -8.31 9.42
C GLU A 232 -9.35 -7.80 10.51
N SER A 233 -9.16 -8.37 11.70
CA SER A 233 -10.04 -8.05 12.80
C SER A 233 -9.86 -6.61 13.28
N ARG A 234 -8.66 -6.02 13.24
CA ARG A 234 -8.42 -4.64 13.70
C ARG A 234 -7.54 -3.93 12.67
N ALA A 235 -7.65 -2.61 12.60
CA ALA A 235 -6.67 -1.82 11.90
C ALA A 235 -5.32 -1.91 12.63
N ASP A 236 -4.24 -1.92 11.87
CA ASP A 236 -2.88 -1.82 12.40
C ASP A 236 -2.63 -0.35 12.75
N GLU A 237 -2.44 -0.08 14.05
CA GLU A 237 -2.10 1.24 14.58
C GLU A 237 -0.59 1.43 14.48
N ASP A 238 -0.15 2.57 13.93
CA ASP A 238 1.26 2.84 13.60
C ASP A 238 1.53 4.36 13.70
N THR A 239 2.74 4.76 13.34
CA THR A 239 3.05 6.14 12.96
C THR A 239 3.45 6.22 11.49
N ALA A 240 3.42 7.43 10.95
CA ALA A 240 3.79 7.68 9.58
C ALA A 240 4.66 8.90 9.42
N ASP A 241 5.52 8.84 8.41
CA ASP A 241 6.27 9.97 7.89
C ASP A 241 5.62 10.41 6.58
N VAL A 242 5.41 11.72 6.42
CA VAL A 242 4.59 12.28 5.35
C VAL A 242 5.33 13.40 4.64
N VAL A 243 5.40 13.29 3.31
CA VAL A 243 5.88 14.35 2.42
C VAL A 243 4.70 14.89 1.62
N ILE A 244 4.49 16.21 1.67
CA ILE A 244 3.45 16.90 0.91
C ILE A 244 4.08 17.54 -0.33
N PHE A 245 3.40 17.41 -1.46
CA PHE A 245 3.80 17.95 -2.75
C PHE A 245 2.83 19.01 -3.23
N ASP A 246 3.38 20.09 -3.79
CA ASP A 246 2.65 21.15 -4.46
C ASP A 246 3.25 21.40 -5.86
N ASN A 247 2.39 21.53 -6.86
CA ASN A 247 2.77 21.74 -8.27
C ASN A 247 2.50 23.16 -8.75
N VAL A 248 1.70 23.94 -8.01
CA VAL A 248 1.33 25.31 -8.39
C VAL A 248 1.39 26.14 -7.11
N TYR A 249 2.20 27.19 -7.10
CA TYR A 249 2.36 28.07 -5.94
C TYR A 249 1.01 28.39 -5.26
N ASN A 250 0.77 27.83 -4.07
CA ASN A 250 -0.43 27.97 -3.25
C ASN A 250 -1.71 27.27 -3.75
N ASP A 251 -1.64 26.21 -4.55
CA ASP A 251 -2.80 25.36 -4.84
C ASP A 251 -3.04 24.34 -3.71
N LEU A 252 -3.35 24.88 -2.54
CA LEU A 252 -3.55 24.12 -1.30
C LEU A 252 -4.72 23.12 -1.39
N GLY A 253 -5.56 23.21 -2.43
CA GLY A 253 -6.67 22.29 -2.67
C GLY A 253 -6.24 20.95 -3.29
N ASN A 254 -5.16 20.94 -4.06
CA ASN A 254 -4.80 19.83 -4.96
C ASN A 254 -3.39 19.30 -4.69
N LEU A 255 -3.13 18.97 -3.43
CA LEU A 255 -1.84 18.50 -2.97
C LEU A 255 -1.64 17.00 -3.26
N GLY A 256 -0.43 16.65 -3.70
CA GLY A 256 0.04 15.27 -3.72
C GLY A 256 0.71 14.89 -2.40
N MET A 257 0.87 13.60 -2.13
CA MET A 257 1.43 13.16 -0.85
C MET A 257 2.10 11.80 -0.94
N LEU A 258 3.19 11.63 -0.19
CA LEU A 258 3.74 10.32 0.16
C LEU A 258 3.52 10.09 1.66
N ILE A 259 3.00 8.92 2.02
CA ILE A 259 2.85 8.46 3.40
C ILE A 259 3.65 7.18 3.55
N GLN A 260 4.73 7.20 4.33
CA GLN A 260 5.41 5.99 4.78
C GLN A 260 4.78 5.52 6.09
N ILE A 261 4.35 4.28 6.15
CA ILE A 261 3.91 3.60 7.38
C ILE A 261 5.15 2.98 8.03
N ASN A 262 5.49 3.43 9.24
CA ASN A 262 6.84 3.25 9.81
C ASN A 262 7.15 1.81 10.23
N ASP A 263 6.18 1.04 10.75
CA ASP A 263 6.44 -0.36 11.12
C ASP A 263 6.51 -1.29 9.91
N THR A 264 5.85 -0.93 8.81
CA THR A 264 5.75 -1.78 7.60
C THR A 264 6.67 -1.36 6.47
N ASP A 265 7.34 -0.22 6.61
CA ASP A 265 8.18 0.41 5.58
C ASP A 265 7.46 0.53 4.22
N THR A 266 6.13 0.65 4.25
CA THR A 266 5.26 0.76 3.08
C THR A 266 4.94 2.22 2.80
N ILE A 267 5.21 2.66 1.58
CA ILE A 267 4.93 4.02 1.12
C ILE A 267 3.70 4.02 0.22
N TYR A 268 2.68 4.76 0.64
CA TYR A 268 1.52 5.08 -0.19
C TYR A 268 1.72 6.45 -0.84
N ALA A 269 1.74 6.46 -2.16
CA ALA A 269 1.83 7.65 -2.97
C ALA A 269 0.45 8.03 -3.49
N PHE A 270 0.01 9.24 -3.18
CA PHE A 270 -1.26 9.81 -3.63
C PHE A 270 -0.97 10.97 -4.57
N GLY A 271 -1.49 10.87 -5.80
CA GLY A 271 -1.44 11.93 -6.79
C GLY A 271 -2.16 13.20 -6.34
N ARG A 272 -2.31 14.16 -7.25
CA ARG A 272 -3.07 15.37 -6.97
C ARG A 272 -4.57 15.11 -7.09
N LEU A 273 -5.38 15.88 -6.35
CA LEU A 273 -6.84 15.75 -6.36
C LEU A 273 -7.54 16.31 -7.60
N ASP A 274 -6.89 17.19 -8.36
CA ASP A 274 -7.38 17.76 -9.63
C ASP A 274 -7.04 16.91 -10.87
N GLN A 275 -6.19 15.90 -10.70
CA GLN A 275 -5.82 14.93 -11.72
C GLN A 275 -6.62 13.64 -11.51
N PRO A 276 -6.55 12.65 -12.43
CA PRO A 276 -6.95 11.30 -12.09
C PRO A 276 -6.27 10.92 -10.76
N GLN A 277 -7.09 10.52 -9.77
CA GLN A 277 -6.65 10.30 -8.39
C GLN A 277 -5.81 9.02 -8.30
N GLU A 278 -4.63 9.06 -8.90
CA GLU A 278 -3.72 7.93 -9.00
C GLU A 278 -3.07 7.64 -7.66
N VAL A 279 -2.96 6.36 -7.36
CA VAL A 279 -2.32 5.85 -6.15
C VAL A 279 -1.34 4.76 -6.54
N ALA A 280 -0.18 4.79 -5.90
CA ALA A 280 0.83 3.75 -6.02
C ALA A 280 1.31 3.36 -4.63
N THR A 281 1.77 2.12 -4.51
CA THR A 281 2.42 1.62 -3.31
C THR A 281 3.85 1.26 -3.65
N VAL A 282 4.80 1.80 -2.89
CA VAL A 282 6.22 1.50 -3.00
C VAL A 282 6.67 0.89 -1.68
N TYR A 283 7.44 -0.19 -1.73
CA TYR A 283 7.99 -0.85 -0.55
C TYR A 283 9.48 -0.53 -0.43
N ASP A 284 9.95 -0.16 0.77
CA ASP A 284 11.37 -0.07 1.03
C ASP A 284 11.92 -1.46 1.39
N ASN A 285 12.74 -2.03 0.51
CA ASN A 285 13.30 -3.38 0.65
C ASN A 285 14.63 -3.40 1.44
N ARG A 286 14.96 -2.36 2.22
CA ARG A 286 16.28 -2.18 2.84
C ARG A 286 16.41 -2.67 4.29
N ARG A 287 15.43 -3.37 4.85
CA ARG A 287 15.51 -4.00 6.19
C ARG A 287 15.39 -5.52 6.16
#